data_AF-D4CWE0-F1
#
_entry.id   AF-D4CWE0-F1
#
_cell.length_a   1.000
_cell.length_b   1.000
_cell.length_c   1.000
_cell.angle_alpha   90.00
_cell.angle_beta   90.00
_cell.angle_gamma   90.00
#
_symmetry.space_group_name_H-M   'P 1'
#
loop_
_entity.id
_entity.type
_entity.pdbx_description
1 polymer ?
#
loop_
_entity_poly.entity_id
_entity_poly.type
_entity_poly.pdbx_seq_one_letter_code
_entity_poly.pdbx_strand_id
1 'polypeptide(L)'
;MELSEKDEEYISSLLKQGKKVEAIAFIKNKTGMSLIEAKDYIDKRNISISEEDEQYLSLLINENKELEAVIFLHKNKDMSLLEAKNYTDKLILKKNIETNKRNTRKWGYVYDEELNTFVPNLARQKKAIKIMLNIFLVLLVITLIQFFFLDRNSDIKIITFRFSILGILLFTITLPLLSLHIHIIENKLKKLKNLELSNQFEVRAFISSFEIFLHGFLLLIFIIGIAIFFVKIDYKDYKGIFYLLGLITMTIYGIYEFLKKLKNRKYSLNIDSRGITLLYDKDEIKSIKFEKINFIKFYAKKFKRGENNIPTIEIFDTEKNIFTELDIKISDYVLLKIYFEKYKVLVKDEFKKI
;
A
#
# COMPACT_ATOMS: atom_id res chain seq x y z
N MET A 1 -11.99 -24.16 40.25
CA MET A 1 -11.15 -23.90 41.43
C MET A 1 -9.93 -23.15 40.93
N GLU A 2 -9.67 -21.94 41.44
CA GLU A 2 -8.55 -21.11 40.97
C GLU A 2 -7.24 -21.58 41.59
N LEU A 3 -6.13 -21.46 40.85
CA LEU A 3 -4.78 -21.77 41.33
C LEU A 3 -4.39 -20.74 42.40
N SER A 4 -3.90 -21.19 43.55
CA SER A 4 -3.33 -20.29 44.55
C SER A 4 -1.94 -19.84 44.14
N GLU A 5 -1.47 -18.72 44.71
CA GLU A 5 -0.13 -18.19 44.48
C GLU A 5 0.98 -19.23 44.79
N LYS A 6 0.77 -20.08 45.80
CA LYS A 6 1.66 -21.20 46.12
C LYS A 6 1.64 -22.30 45.07
N ASP A 7 0.48 -22.60 44.49
CA ASP A 7 0.36 -23.57 43.41
C ASP A 7 1.10 -23.05 42.16
N GLU A 8 1.05 -21.74 41.91
CA GLU A 8 1.77 -21.11 40.81
C GLU A 8 3.30 -21.11 40.95
N GLU A 9 3.81 -20.84 42.16
CA GLU A 9 5.25 -20.96 42.46
C GLU A 9 5.74 -22.40 42.27
N TYR A 10 4.94 -23.37 42.72
CA TYR A 10 5.25 -24.79 42.55
C TYR A 10 5.29 -25.19 41.07
N ILE A 11 4.31 -24.78 40.26
CA ILE A 11 4.29 -25.00 38.80
C ILE A 11 5.55 -24.39 38.17
N SER A 12 5.92 -23.17 38.57
CA SER A 12 7.12 -22.49 38.05
C SER A 12 8.40 -23.24 38.42
N SER A 13 8.47 -23.82 39.62
CA SER A 13 9.60 -24.65 40.05
C SER A 13 9.74 -25.95 39.24
N LEU A 14 8.62 -26.61 38.91
CA LEU A 14 8.61 -27.83 38.09
C LEU A 14 9.04 -27.54 36.65
N LEU A 15 8.62 -26.41 36.10
CA LEU A 15 9.04 -25.97 34.77
C LEU A 15 10.54 -25.64 34.72
N LYS A 16 11.09 -24.98 35.76
CA LYS A 16 12.54 -24.75 35.88
C LYS A 16 13.36 -26.05 35.95
N GLN A 17 12.76 -27.13 36.45
CA GLN A 17 13.40 -28.46 36.53
C GLN A 17 13.17 -29.31 35.27
N GLY A 18 12.50 -28.80 34.23
CA GLY A 18 12.18 -29.56 33.00
C GLY A 18 11.08 -30.61 33.20
N LYS A 19 10.40 -30.62 34.34
CA LYS A 19 9.38 -31.62 34.71
C LYS A 19 7.99 -31.23 34.19
N LYS A 20 7.91 -31.02 32.87
CA LYS A 20 6.72 -30.52 32.18
C LYS A 20 5.49 -31.43 32.35
N VAL A 21 5.69 -32.75 32.31
CA VAL A 21 4.61 -33.74 32.47
C VAL A 21 4.03 -33.71 33.88
N GLU A 22 4.88 -33.53 34.90
CA GLU A 22 4.44 -33.39 36.30
C GLU A 22 3.68 -32.08 36.52
N ALA A 23 4.10 -30.98 35.88
CA ALA A 23 3.39 -29.70 35.94
C ALA A 23 1.98 -29.78 35.31
N ILE A 24 1.85 -30.46 34.16
CA ILE A 24 0.56 -30.70 33.50
C ILE A 24 -0.35 -31.57 34.37
N ALA A 25 0.20 -32.64 34.95
CA ALA A 25 -0.55 -33.53 35.84
C ALA A 25 -1.02 -32.81 37.12
N PHE A 26 -0.17 -31.97 37.70
CA PHE A 26 -0.48 -31.17 38.88
C PHE A 26 -1.65 -30.21 38.63
N ILE A 27 -1.61 -29.44 37.54
CA ILE A 27 -2.70 -28.53 37.17
C ILE A 27 -3.98 -29.31 36.95
N LYS A 28 -3.95 -30.36 36.12
CA LYS A 28 -5.10 -31.20 35.82
C LYS A 28 -5.79 -31.71 37.09
N ASN A 29 -5.01 -32.21 38.04
CA ASN A 29 -5.52 -32.75 39.31
C ASN A 29 -6.06 -31.68 40.26
N LYS A 30 -5.51 -30.46 40.22
CA LYS A 30 -5.91 -29.35 41.09
C LYS A 30 -7.12 -28.57 40.58
N THR A 31 -7.18 -28.29 39.29
CA THR A 31 -8.23 -27.46 38.68
C THR A 31 -9.36 -28.28 38.10
N GLY A 32 -9.16 -29.59 37.87
CA GLY A 32 -10.10 -30.47 37.19
C GLY A 32 -10.16 -30.27 35.67
N MET A 33 -9.21 -29.53 35.10
CA MET A 33 -9.10 -29.28 33.65
C MET A 33 -8.90 -30.57 32.85
N SER A 34 -9.26 -30.53 31.57
CA SER A 34 -8.90 -31.58 30.62
C SER A 34 -7.39 -31.62 30.37
N LEU A 35 -6.86 -32.76 29.90
CA LEU A 35 -5.42 -32.91 29.61
C LEU A 35 -4.94 -31.87 28.58
N ILE A 36 -5.80 -31.50 27.63
CA ILE A 36 -5.50 -30.53 26.57
C ILE A 36 -5.41 -29.12 27.16
N GLU A 37 -6.36 -28.71 27.99
CA GLU A 37 -6.36 -27.39 28.64
C GLU A 37 -5.17 -27.21 29.59
N ALA A 38 -4.83 -28.25 30.36
CA ALA A 38 -3.66 -28.22 31.24
C ALA A 38 -2.35 -28.12 30.44
N LYS A 39 -2.28 -28.76 29.27
CA LYS A 39 -1.14 -28.65 28.36
C LYS A 39 -1.03 -27.24 27.78
N ASP A 40 -2.11 -26.68 27.25
CA ASP A 40 -2.13 -25.34 26.67
C ASP A 40 -1.74 -24.26 27.70
N TYR A 41 -2.19 -24.41 28.96
CA TYR A 41 -1.81 -23.50 30.04
C TYR A 41 -0.30 -23.53 30.32
N ILE A 42 0.31 -24.72 30.38
CA ILE A 42 1.75 -24.88 30.59
C ILE A 42 2.55 -24.39 29.39
N ASP A 43 2.12 -24.69 28.17
CA ASP A 43 2.79 -24.28 26.94
C ASP A 43 2.83 -22.75 26.84
N LYS A 44 1.75 -22.05 27.24
CA LYS A 44 1.72 -20.58 27.28
C LYS A 44 2.69 -19.98 28.31
N ARG A 45 2.91 -20.67 29.43
CA ARG A 45 3.80 -20.21 30.52
C ARG A 45 5.27 -20.52 30.25
N ASN A 46 5.57 -21.60 29.52
CA ASN A 46 6.94 -21.99 29.17
C ASN A 46 7.63 -21.06 28.15
N ILE A 47 6.89 -20.11 27.57
CA ILE A 47 7.36 -19.19 26.53
C ILE A 47 8.03 -17.93 27.10
N SER A 48 7.94 -17.65 28.41
CA SER A 48 8.59 -16.46 28.99
C SER A 48 10.10 -16.64 29.08
N ILE A 49 10.83 -16.01 28.15
CA ILE A 49 12.30 -15.96 28.15
C ILE A 49 12.77 -15.03 29.27
N SER A 50 13.82 -15.43 30.00
CA SER A 50 14.42 -14.61 31.06
C SER A 50 15.11 -13.37 30.46
N GLU A 51 15.18 -12.26 31.19
CA GLU A 51 15.90 -11.07 30.74
C GLU A 51 17.38 -11.35 30.42
N GLU A 52 18.01 -12.27 31.16
CA GLU A 52 19.40 -12.71 30.92
C GLU A 52 19.56 -13.42 29.57
N ASP A 53 18.58 -14.28 29.23
CA ASP A 53 18.56 -15.00 27.95
C ASP A 53 18.30 -14.03 26.78
N GLU A 54 17.43 -13.03 26.97
CA GLU A 54 17.21 -11.99 25.95
C GLU A 54 18.47 -11.16 25.69
N GLN A 55 19.25 -10.85 26.72
CA GLN A 55 20.54 -10.16 26.57
C GLN A 55 21.55 -11.02 25.81
N TYR A 56 21.65 -12.31 26.14
CA TYR A 56 22.53 -13.24 25.45
C TYR A 56 22.15 -13.43 23.97
N LEU A 57 20.86 -13.57 23.68
CA LEU A 57 20.35 -13.65 22.30
C LEU A 57 20.63 -12.36 21.52
N SER A 58 20.50 -11.21 22.17
CA SER A 58 20.80 -9.91 21.56
C SER A 58 22.30 -9.77 21.21
N LEU A 59 23.20 -10.32 22.02
CA LEU A 59 24.64 -10.38 21.72
C LEU A 59 24.92 -11.26 20.50
N LEU A 60 24.35 -12.47 20.45
CA LEU A 60 24.50 -13.39 19.30
C LEU A 60 23.99 -12.76 17.99
N ILE A 61 22.86 -12.07 18.05
CA ILE A 61 22.29 -11.35 16.90
C ILE A 61 23.16 -10.13 16.52
N ASN A 62 23.88 -9.53 17.46
CA ASN A 62 24.86 -8.46 17.17
C ASN A 62 26.10 -8.97 16.47
N GLU A 63 26.51 -10.20 16.73
CA GLU A 63 27.65 -10.85 16.10
C GLU A 63 27.29 -11.60 14.81
N ASN A 64 26.05 -11.45 14.28
CA ASN A 64 25.51 -12.20 13.13
C ASN A 64 25.53 -13.73 13.31
N LYS A 65 25.45 -14.21 14.55
CA LYS A 65 25.41 -15.64 14.91
C LYS A 65 23.97 -16.14 15.08
N GLU A 66 23.13 -15.89 14.08
CA GLU A 66 21.70 -16.22 14.10
C GLU A 66 21.45 -17.72 14.33
N LEU A 67 22.29 -18.56 13.73
CA LEU A 67 22.19 -20.01 13.81
C LEU A 67 22.48 -20.52 15.23
N GLU A 68 23.41 -19.88 15.96
CA GLU A 68 23.69 -20.17 17.36
C GLU A 68 22.54 -19.71 18.28
N ALA A 69 21.90 -18.58 17.97
CA ALA A 69 20.70 -18.13 18.69
C ALA A 69 19.53 -19.12 18.55
N VAL A 70 19.30 -19.63 17.33
CA VAL A 70 18.28 -20.68 17.09
C VAL A 70 18.64 -21.98 17.81
N ILE A 71 19.91 -22.40 17.79
CA ILE A 71 20.36 -23.60 18.53
C ILE A 71 20.17 -23.43 20.04
N PHE A 72 20.49 -22.26 20.59
CA PHE A 72 20.31 -21.94 22.01
C PHE A 72 18.84 -22.05 22.43
N LEU A 73 17.94 -21.45 21.66
CA LEU A 73 16.50 -21.52 21.92
C LEU A 73 15.95 -22.95 21.81
N HIS A 74 16.42 -23.71 20.81
CA HIS A 74 16.00 -25.09 20.63
C HIS A 74 16.46 -26.02 21.76
N LYS A 75 17.70 -25.86 22.24
CA LYS A 75 18.29 -26.73 23.26
C LYS A 75 17.94 -26.34 24.70
N ASN A 76 17.87 -25.05 25.00
CA ASN A 76 17.75 -24.56 26.38
C ASN A 76 16.34 -24.11 26.75
N LYS A 77 15.44 -23.93 25.76
CA LYS A 77 14.05 -23.48 25.98
C LYS A 77 13.02 -24.45 25.43
N ASP A 78 13.43 -25.65 25.04
CA ASP A 78 12.56 -26.69 24.46
C ASP A 78 11.64 -26.18 23.33
N MET A 79 12.08 -25.17 22.59
CA MET A 79 11.34 -24.67 21.42
C MET A 79 11.52 -25.62 20.24
N SER A 80 10.50 -25.77 19.41
CA SER A 80 10.69 -26.37 18.09
C SER A 80 11.64 -25.50 17.23
N LEU A 81 12.32 -26.11 16.24
CA LEU A 81 13.19 -25.38 15.32
C LEU A 81 12.47 -24.22 14.62
N LEU A 82 11.18 -24.39 14.32
CA LEU A 82 10.35 -23.36 13.69
C LEU A 82 10.05 -22.20 14.64
N GLU A 83 9.72 -22.48 15.90
CA GLU A 83 9.48 -21.47 16.92
C GLU A 83 10.75 -20.69 17.26
N ALA A 84 11.87 -21.40 17.44
CA ALA A 84 13.17 -20.80 17.68
C ALA A 84 13.58 -19.86 16.54
N LYS A 85 13.38 -20.29 15.29
CA LYS A 85 13.62 -19.43 14.11
C LYS A 85 12.72 -18.19 14.11
N ASN A 86 11.41 -18.36 14.29
CA ASN A 86 10.46 -17.25 14.29
C ASN A 86 10.75 -16.24 15.41
N TYR A 87 11.20 -16.71 16.58
CA TYR A 87 11.59 -15.85 17.70
C TYR A 87 12.87 -15.06 17.39
N THR A 88 13.90 -15.71 16.83
CA THR A 88 15.14 -15.05 16.40
C THR A 88 14.87 -14.00 15.30
N ASP A 89 14.04 -14.32 14.31
CA ASP A 89 13.63 -13.39 13.25
C ASP A 89 12.93 -12.13 13.83
N LYS A 90 12.09 -12.32 14.86
CA LYS A 90 11.43 -11.23 15.58
C LYS A 90 12.43 -10.34 16.34
N LEU A 91 13.46 -10.92 16.97
CA LEU A 91 14.52 -10.16 17.64
C LEU A 91 15.37 -9.35 16.66
N ILE A 92 15.73 -9.93 15.51
CA ILE A 92 16.44 -9.23 14.43
C ILE A 92 15.62 -8.04 13.92
N LEU A 93 14.32 -8.23 13.69
CA LEU A 93 13.41 -7.16 13.29
C LEU A 93 13.37 -6.03 14.34
N LYS A 94 13.22 -6.36 15.63
CA LYS A 94 13.21 -5.39 16.73
C LYS A 94 14.50 -4.57 16.77
N LYS A 95 15.65 -5.22 16.60
CA LYS A 95 16.97 -4.56 16.51
C LYS A 95 17.04 -3.61 15.33
N ASN A 96 16.60 -4.04 14.13
CA ASN A 96 16.65 -3.21 12.92
C ASN A 96 15.77 -1.96 13.04
N ILE A 97 14.63 -2.07 13.72
CA ILE A 97 13.77 -0.92 14.05
C ILE A 97 14.49 0.01 15.04
N GLU A 98 15.12 -0.52 16.08
CA GLU A 98 15.81 0.29 17.10
C GLU A 98 17.07 1.00 16.55
N THR A 99 17.85 0.34 15.70
CA THR A 99 19.01 0.94 15.03
C THR A 99 18.58 2.01 14.03
N ASN A 100 17.50 1.79 13.26
CA ASN A 100 16.90 2.83 12.42
C ASN A 100 16.38 4.01 13.26
N LYS A 101 15.77 3.77 14.42
CA LYS A 101 15.33 4.80 15.37
C LYS A 101 16.48 5.63 15.94
N ARG A 102 17.66 5.04 16.16
CA ARG A 102 18.88 5.77 16.58
C ARG A 102 19.49 6.59 15.45
N ASN A 103 19.56 6.05 14.23
CA ASN A 103 20.08 6.78 13.07
C ASN A 103 19.17 7.94 12.61
N THR A 104 17.89 7.89 12.97
CA THR A 104 16.89 8.92 12.66
C THR A 104 16.73 10.00 13.74
N ARG A 105 17.50 9.97 14.83
CA ARG A 105 17.55 11.06 15.83
C ARG A 105 18.28 12.32 15.32
N LYS A 106 17.86 12.84 14.16
CA LYS A 106 17.97 14.27 13.83
C LYS A 106 16.63 14.92 14.17
N TRP A 107 16.71 15.93 15.03
CA TRP A 107 15.63 16.52 15.79
C TRP A 107 14.36 16.86 15.00
N GLY A 108 13.21 16.57 15.61
CA GLY A 108 12.01 17.39 15.47
C GLY A 108 10.84 16.85 14.65
N TYR A 109 10.56 15.54 14.60
CA TYR A 109 9.34 15.06 13.93
C TYR A 109 8.75 13.81 14.59
N VAL A 110 7.42 13.79 14.71
CA VAL A 110 6.64 12.55 14.87
C VAL A 110 6.76 11.82 13.53
N TYR A 111 7.72 10.90 13.47
CA TYR A 111 7.95 10.02 12.34
C TYR A 111 6.99 8.83 12.49
N ASP A 112 5.86 8.84 11.77
CA ASP A 112 5.01 7.65 11.65
C ASP A 112 5.67 6.67 10.68
N GLU A 113 6.63 5.91 11.20
CA GLU A 113 7.36 4.86 10.48
C GLU A 113 6.41 3.84 9.85
N GLU A 114 5.28 3.56 10.52
CA GLU A 114 4.23 2.67 10.01
C GLU A 114 3.49 3.20 8.77
N LEU A 115 3.25 4.51 8.61
CA LEU A 115 2.47 5.01 7.46
C LEU A 115 3.31 5.17 6.19
N ASN A 116 4.61 5.45 6.35
CA ASN A 116 5.54 5.62 5.22
C ASN A 116 5.99 4.28 4.62
N THR A 117 5.95 3.18 5.37
CA THR A 117 6.15 1.83 4.82
C THR A 117 4.97 1.39 3.95
N PHE A 118 3.74 1.84 4.25
CA PHE A 118 2.53 1.44 3.52
C PHE A 118 2.15 2.35 2.34
N VAL A 119 2.55 3.62 2.31
CA VAL A 119 2.41 4.46 1.10
C VAL A 119 3.71 5.23 0.89
N PRO A 120 4.53 4.82 -0.10
CA PRO A 120 5.72 5.56 -0.45
C PRO A 120 5.32 7.01 -0.76
N ASN A 121 6.08 7.97 -0.23
CA ASN A 121 5.94 9.40 -0.52
C ASN A 121 4.78 10.13 0.20
N LEU A 122 3.96 9.49 1.05
CA LEU A 122 2.84 10.15 1.75
C LEU A 122 3.32 11.26 2.70
N ALA A 123 4.35 10.99 3.53
CA ALA A 123 4.93 12.05 4.38
C ALA A 123 5.57 13.18 3.56
N ARG A 124 6.16 12.88 2.39
CA ARG A 124 6.70 13.91 1.51
C ARG A 124 5.57 14.76 0.91
N GLN A 125 4.44 14.16 0.54
CA GLN A 125 3.26 14.89 0.07
C GLN A 125 2.69 15.79 1.17
N LYS A 126 2.56 15.29 2.42
CA LYS A 126 2.15 16.11 3.57
C LYS A 126 3.11 17.27 3.82
N LYS A 127 4.42 17.03 3.71
CA LYS A 127 5.45 18.06 3.82
C LYS A 127 5.31 19.10 2.70
N ALA A 128 5.11 18.66 1.46
CA ALA A 128 4.91 19.55 0.33
C ALA A 128 3.65 20.42 0.50
N ILE A 129 2.53 19.84 0.97
CA ILE A 129 1.31 20.62 1.28
C ILE A 129 1.59 21.65 2.38
N LYS A 130 2.29 21.28 3.45
CA LYS A 130 2.63 22.21 4.53
C LYS A 130 3.51 23.37 4.04
N ILE A 131 4.48 23.08 3.17
CA ILE A 131 5.32 24.10 2.52
C ILE A 131 4.48 24.98 1.59
N MET A 132 3.61 24.39 0.77
CA MET A 132 2.71 25.14 -0.12
C MET A 132 1.73 26.02 0.65
N LEU A 133 1.23 25.57 1.80
CA LEU A 133 0.36 26.37 2.66
C LEU A 133 1.10 27.59 3.22
N ASN A 134 2.34 27.42 3.66
CA ASN A 134 3.15 28.55 4.13
C ASN A 134 3.44 29.54 2.99
N ILE A 135 3.75 29.04 1.79
CA ILE A 135 3.93 29.89 0.60
C ILE A 135 2.65 30.66 0.29
N PHE A 136 1.49 29.99 0.33
CA PHE A 136 0.19 30.61 0.13
C PHE A 136 -0.11 31.72 1.15
N LEU A 137 0.20 31.49 2.44
CA LEU A 137 0.03 32.51 3.48
C LEU A 137 0.91 33.74 3.23
N VAL A 138 2.17 33.54 2.83
CA VAL A 138 3.07 34.66 2.48
C VAL A 138 2.55 35.42 1.26
N LEU A 139 2.11 34.71 0.21
CA LEU A 139 1.48 35.32 -0.96
C LEU A 139 0.25 36.15 -0.57
N LEU A 140 -0.61 35.61 0.30
CA LEU A 140 -1.80 36.31 0.79
C LEU A 140 -1.45 37.66 1.45
N VAL A 141 -0.43 37.67 2.32
CA VAL A 141 0.05 38.89 2.98
C VAL A 141 0.59 39.89 1.97
N ILE A 142 1.38 39.44 0.99
CA ILE A 142 1.91 40.29 -0.08
C ILE A 142 0.76 40.91 -0.89
N THR A 143 -0.26 40.14 -1.26
CA THR A 143 -1.41 40.65 -2.01
C THR A 143 -2.24 41.63 -1.20
N LEU A 144 -2.36 41.44 0.13
CA LEU A 144 -3.03 42.40 1.02
C LEU A 144 -2.28 43.74 1.10
N ILE A 145 -0.95 43.70 1.20
CA ILE A 145 -0.12 44.92 1.16
C ILE A 145 -0.26 45.61 -0.21
N GLN A 146 -0.18 44.83 -1.30
CA GLN A 146 -0.38 45.35 -2.66
C GLN A 146 -1.75 45.99 -2.85
N PHE A 147 -2.80 45.41 -2.25
CA PHE A 147 -4.15 45.96 -2.27
C PHE A 147 -4.24 47.31 -1.54
N PHE A 148 -3.57 47.44 -0.38
CA PHE A 148 -3.57 48.67 0.41
C PHE A 148 -2.85 49.83 -0.31
N PHE A 149 -1.73 49.53 -0.99
CA PHE A 149 -0.95 50.52 -1.75
C PHE A 149 -1.34 50.59 -3.25
N LEU A 150 -2.49 50.04 -3.61
CA LEU A 150 -2.93 49.97 -5.00
C LEU A 150 -3.31 51.37 -5.51
N ASP A 151 -2.55 51.85 -6.47
CA ASP A 151 -2.87 53.07 -7.21
C ASP A 151 -3.54 52.70 -8.54
N ARG A 152 -4.82 53.06 -8.68
CA ARG A 152 -5.66 52.73 -9.84
C ARG A 152 -5.23 53.45 -11.12
N ASN A 153 -4.37 54.45 -11.03
CA ASN A 153 -3.89 55.17 -12.22
C ASN A 153 -2.59 54.58 -12.77
N SER A 154 -2.00 53.58 -12.09
CA SER A 154 -0.76 52.92 -12.52
C SER A 154 -1.03 51.56 -13.14
N ASP A 155 -0.85 51.47 -14.46
CA ASP A 155 -1.04 50.23 -15.21
C ASP A 155 -0.16 49.08 -14.69
N ILE A 156 1.10 49.38 -14.33
CA ILE A 156 2.05 48.38 -13.80
C ILE A 156 1.56 47.81 -12.46
N LYS A 157 1.04 48.67 -11.56
CA LYS A 157 0.51 48.21 -10.26
C LYS A 157 -0.76 47.37 -10.43
N ILE A 158 -1.63 47.76 -11.36
CA ILE A 158 -2.84 46.99 -11.70
C ILE A 158 -2.49 45.61 -12.27
N ILE A 159 -1.57 45.55 -13.24
CA ILE A 159 -1.14 44.28 -13.85
C ILE A 159 -0.54 43.35 -12.78
N THR A 160 0.37 43.87 -11.95
CA THR A 160 0.99 43.09 -10.86
C THR A 160 -0.04 42.56 -9.86
N PHE A 161 -1.03 43.39 -9.48
CA PHE A 161 -2.10 43.00 -8.57
C PHE A 161 -3.00 41.90 -9.18
N ARG A 162 -3.32 41.98 -10.48
CA ARG A 162 -4.08 40.93 -11.19
C ARG A 162 -3.36 39.58 -11.19
N PHE A 163 -2.05 39.56 -11.43
CA PHE A 163 -1.26 38.33 -11.34
C PHE A 163 -1.25 37.74 -9.92
N SER A 164 -1.18 38.60 -8.91
CA SER A 164 -1.26 38.23 -7.49
C SER A 164 -2.59 37.54 -7.15
N ILE A 165 -3.71 38.13 -7.60
CA ILE A 165 -5.06 37.53 -7.43
C ILE A 165 -5.16 36.18 -8.14
N LEU A 166 -4.64 36.07 -9.36
CA LEU A 166 -4.66 34.83 -10.13
C LEU A 166 -3.86 33.71 -9.42
N GLY A 167 -2.72 34.06 -8.84
CA GLY A 167 -1.92 33.14 -8.03
C GLY A 167 -2.65 32.65 -6.78
N ILE A 168 -3.30 33.55 -6.03
CA ILE A 168 -4.14 33.17 -4.88
C ILE A 168 -5.26 32.23 -5.32
N LEU A 169 -5.97 32.58 -6.40
CA LEU A 169 -7.08 31.78 -6.90
C LEU A 169 -6.63 30.35 -7.22
N LEU A 170 -5.48 30.18 -7.88
CA LEU A 170 -4.90 28.87 -8.17
C LEU A 170 -4.62 28.07 -6.89
N PHE A 171 -4.02 28.69 -5.88
CA PHE A 171 -3.76 28.02 -4.59
C PHE A 171 -5.04 27.66 -3.84
N THR A 172 -6.07 28.52 -3.86
CA THR A 172 -7.35 28.25 -3.18
C THR A 172 -8.08 27.03 -3.74
N ILE A 173 -7.90 26.71 -5.02
CA ILE A 173 -8.48 25.52 -5.65
C ILE A 173 -7.61 24.28 -5.41
N THR A 174 -6.29 24.42 -5.57
CA THR A 174 -5.36 23.29 -5.55
C THR A 174 -5.08 22.74 -4.15
N LEU A 175 -4.95 23.60 -3.13
CA LEU A 175 -4.67 23.19 -1.74
C LEU A 175 -5.74 22.25 -1.16
N PRO A 176 -7.05 22.57 -1.24
CA PRO A 176 -8.12 21.69 -0.75
C PRO A 176 -8.15 20.34 -1.48
N LEU A 177 -7.99 20.33 -2.80
CA LEU A 177 -7.96 19.11 -3.62
C LEU A 177 -6.85 18.16 -3.16
N LEU A 178 -5.64 18.68 -2.96
CA LEU A 178 -4.49 17.87 -2.54
C LEU A 178 -4.65 17.38 -1.09
N SER A 179 -5.21 18.21 -0.21
CA SER A 179 -5.53 17.84 1.18
C SER A 179 -6.57 16.72 1.25
N LEU A 180 -7.66 16.84 0.47
CA LEU A 180 -8.69 15.81 0.38
C LEU A 180 -8.14 14.48 -0.14
N HIS A 181 -7.28 14.52 -1.17
CA HIS A 181 -6.65 13.32 -1.70
C HIS A 181 -5.82 12.58 -0.62
N ILE A 182 -5.02 13.30 0.16
CA ILE A 182 -4.27 12.71 1.28
C ILE A 182 -5.20 12.18 2.37
N HIS A 183 -6.26 12.92 2.71
CA HIS A 183 -7.21 12.49 3.73
C HIS A 183 -7.93 11.19 3.33
N ILE A 184 -8.30 11.04 2.06
CA ILE A 184 -8.90 9.80 1.54
C ILE A 184 -7.92 8.63 1.66
N ILE A 185 -6.63 8.85 1.31
CA ILE A 185 -5.58 7.82 1.46
C ILE A 185 -5.43 7.44 2.93
N GLU A 186 -5.34 8.41 3.82
CA GLU A 186 -5.18 8.19 5.26
C GLU A 186 -6.37 7.44 5.86
N ASN A 187 -7.60 7.82 5.49
CA ASN A 187 -8.81 7.14 5.94
C ASN A 187 -8.86 5.69 5.43
N LYS A 188 -8.45 5.43 4.19
CA LYS A 188 -8.28 4.07 3.67
C LYS A 188 -7.26 3.29 4.50
N LEU A 189 -6.09 3.86 4.79
CA LEU A 189 -5.06 3.22 5.61
C LEU A 189 -5.51 2.96 7.06
N LYS A 190 -6.20 3.92 7.69
CA LYS A 190 -6.76 3.75 9.04
C LYS A 190 -7.78 2.63 9.10
N LYS A 191 -8.65 2.54 8.09
CA LYS A 191 -9.57 1.40 7.96
C LYS A 191 -8.80 0.08 7.91
N LEU A 192 -7.66 0.02 7.20
CA LEU A 192 -6.85 -1.19 7.14
C LEU A 192 -6.15 -1.56 8.45
N LYS A 193 -5.61 -0.56 9.16
CA LYS A 193 -4.95 -0.78 10.44
C LYS A 193 -5.93 -1.28 11.52
N ASN A 194 -7.17 -0.80 11.46
CA ASN A 194 -8.23 -1.17 12.39
C ASN A 194 -9.01 -2.43 11.97
N LEU A 195 -8.64 -3.10 10.87
CA LEU A 195 -9.30 -4.34 10.43
C LEU A 195 -8.82 -5.54 11.27
N GLU A 196 -9.48 -5.73 12.40
CA GLU A 196 -9.95 -7.07 12.76
C GLU A 196 -11.09 -7.45 11.78
N LEU A 197 -10.88 -8.56 11.06
CA LEU A 197 -11.84 -9.33 10.25
C LEU A 197 -13.19 -8.65 9.90
N SER A 198 -13.43 -8.27 8.62
CA SER A 198 -14.72 -8.54 7.93
C SER A 198 -14.91 -7.97 6.52
N ASN A 199 -14.26 -6.89 6.09
CA ASN A 199 -14.79 -6.18 4.92
C ASN A 199 -14.13 -6.56 3.59
N GLN A 200 -14.94 -7.18 2.73
CA GLN A 200 -14.71 -7.30 1.29
C GLN A 200 -14.23 -5.96 0.73
N PHE A 201 -13.18 -5.96 -0.09
CA PHE A 201 -12.70 -4.74 -0.73
C PHE A 201 -12.46 -4.96 -2.22
N GLU A 202 -12.84 -3.94 -3.00
CA GLU A 202 -12.73 -3.93 -4.45
C GLU A 202 -11.47 -3.17 -4.89
N VAL A 203 -10.59 -3.86 -5.63
CA VAL A 203 -9.46 -3.27 -6.35
C VAL A 203 -9.83 -3.15 -7.82
N ARG A 204 -9.82 -1.93 -8.36
CA ARG A 204 -10.18 -1.69 -9.76
C ARG A 204 -8.97 -1.78 -10.66
N ALA A 205 -9.18 -2.22 -11.90
CA ALA A 205 -8.18 -2.13 -12.95
C ALA A 205 -7.67 -0.69 -13.07
N PHE A 206 -6.36 -0.53 -12.98
CA PHE A 206 -5.71 0.74 -13.20
C PHE A 206 -5.48 0.96 -14.69
N ILE A 207 -6.15 1.98 -15.21
CA ILE A 207 -5.76 2.61 -16.46
C ILE A 207 -5.28 4.00 -16.10
N SER A 208 -4.11 4.38 -16.62
CA SER A 208 -3.56 5.71 -16.43
C SER A 208 -4.58 6.74 -16.90
N SER A 209 -5.14 7.51 -15.95
CA SER A 209 -6.08 8.60 -16.26
C SER A 209 -5.46 9.62 -17.20
N PHE A 210 -4.12 9.74 -17.18
CA PHE A 210 -3.35 10.57 -18.09
C PHE A 210 -3.35 10.04 -19.53
N GLU A 211 -3.23 8.72 -19.74
CA GLU A 211 -3.27 8.15 -21.10
C GLU A 211 -4.65 8.31 -21.75
N ILE A 212 -5.71 8.12 -20.96
CA ILE A 212 -7.10 8.37 -21.40
C ILE A 212 -7.27 9.84 -21.73
N PHE A 213 -6.78 10.74 -20.87
CA PHE A 213 -6.83 12.18 -21.12
C PHE A 213 -6.09 12.57 -22.40
N LEU A 214 -4.88 12.02 -22.65
CA LEU A 214 -4.13 12.28 -23.88
C LEU A 214 -4.87 11.79 -25.13
N HIS A 215 -5.49 10.61 -25.10
CA HIS A 215 -6.29 10.12 -26.23
C HIS A 215 -7.53 10.99 -26.46
N GLY A 216 -8.22 11.40 -25.40
CA GLY A 216 -9.35 12.33 -25.49
C GLY A 216 -8.93 13.71 -26.02
N PHE A 217 -7.78 14.21 -25.60
CA PHE A 217 -7.21 15.47 -26.07
C PHE A 217 -6.78 15.39 -27.55
N LEU A 218 -6.21 14.26 -27.99
CA LEU A 218 -5.89 14.01 -29.39
C LEU A 218 -7.15 14.00 -30.27
N LEU A 219 -8.23 13.35 -29.80
CA LEU A 219 -9.53 13.39 -30.47
C LEU A 219 -10.09 14.81 -30.59
N LEU A 220 -9.95 15.63 -29.53
CA LEU A 220 -10.35 17.03 -29.55
C LEU A 220 -9.57 17.84 -30.61
N ILE A 221 -8.26 17.64 -30.71
CA ILE A 221 -7.42 18.27 -31.75
C ILE A 221 -7.88 17.85 -33.14
N PHE A 222 -8.22 16.57 -33.35
CA PHE A 222 -8.75 16.09 -34.62
C PHE A 222 -10.10 16.73 -34.97
N ILE A 223 -11.02 16.87 -34.01
CA ILE A 223 -12.32 17.54 -34.23
C ILE A 223 -12.11 19.02 -34.60
N ILE A 224 -11.21 19.72 -33.90
CA ILE A 224 -10.85 21.11 -34.21
C ILE A 224 -10.20 21.19 -35.60
N GLY A 225 -9.34 20.23 -35.95
CA GLY A 225 -8.72 20.11 -37.26
C GLY A 225 -9.75 19.93 -38.38
N ILE A 226 -10.75 19.05 -38.20
CA ILE A 226 -11.89 18.89 -39.11
C ILE A 226 -12.65 20.20 -39.26
N ALA A 227 -12.97 20.87 -38.15
CA ALA A 227 -13.72 22.12 -38.17
C ALA A 227 -12.98 23.23 -38.93
N ILE A 228 -11.67 23.41 -38.69
CA ILE A 228 -10.84 24.37 -39.43
C ILE A 228 -10.79 24.00 -40.91
N PHE A 229 -10.65 22.71 -41.22
CA PHE A 229 -10.59 22.21 -42.58
C PHE A 229 -11.90 22.46 -43.35
N PHE A 230 -13.06 22.31 -42.70
CA PHE A 230 -14.37 22.66 -43.26
C PHE A 230 -14.53 24.15 -43.56
N VAL A 231 -13.95 25.03 -42.73
CA VAL A 231 -13.99 26.49 -42.94
C VAL A 231 -13.06 26.93 -44.08
N LYS A 232 -11.99 26.18 -44.34
CA LYS A 232 -10.90 26.59 -45.25
C LYS A 232 -10.94 25.89 -46.61
N ILE A 233 -11.85 24.93 -46.82
CA ILE A 233 -12.00 24.23 -48.09
C ILE A 233 -12.74 25.12 -49.10
N ASP A 234 -12.15 25.24 -50.28
CA ASP A 234 -12.85 25.74 -51.46
C ASP A 234 -13.46 24.50 -52.16
N TYR A 235 -14.79 24.40 -52.17
CA TYR A 235 -15.55 23.18 -52.51
C TYR A 235 -15.32 22.65 -53.95
N LYS A 236 -14.51 23.33 -54.75
CA LYS A 236 -14.13 22.93 -56.12
C LYS A 236 -12.90 22.02 -56.18
N ASP A 237 -12.11 21.90 -55.11
CA ASP A 237 -10.86 21.12 -55.14
C ASP A 237 -11.05 19.70 -54.57
N TYR A 238 -11.08 18.70 -55.47
CA TYR A 238 -11.28 17.29 -55.14
C TYR A 238 -10.18 16.72 -54.22
N LYS A 239 -9.00 17.35 -54.17
CA LYS A 239 -7.93 16.99 -53.23
C LYS A 239 -8.34 17.21 -51.78
N GLY A 240 -9.13 18.25 -51.50
CA GLY A 240 -9.64 18.54 -50.16
C GLY A 240 -10.50 17.41 -49.59
N ILE A 241 -11.34 16.81 -50.44
CA ILE A 241 -12.23 15.70 -50.09
C ILE A 241 -11.41 14.47 -49.65
N PHE A 242 -10.30 14.17 -50.33
CA PHE A 242 -9.41 13.05 -49.98
C PHE A 242 -8.74 13.23 -48.62
N TYR A 243 -8.28 14.44 -48.29
CA TYR A 243 -7.71 14.72 -46.95
C TYR A 243 -8.77 14.58 -45.85
N LEU A 244 -10.00 15.02 -46.09
CA LEU A 244 -11.12 14.87 -45.16
C LEU A 244 -11.42 13.40 -44.90
N LEU A 245 -11.45 12.59 -45.96
CA LEU A 245 -11.73 11.16 -45.89
C LEU A 245 -10.66 10.44 -45.07
N GLY A 246 -9.37 10.71 -45.31
CA GLY A 246 -8.27 10.15 -44.51
C GLY A 246 -8.32 10.56 -43.04
N LEU A 247 -8.74 11.80 -42.77
CA LEU A 247 -8.87 12.33 -41.41
C LEU A 247 -10.06 11.69 -40.66
N ILE A 248 -11.16 11.38 -41.36
CA ILE A 248 -12.28 10.58 -40.84
C ILE A 248 -11.85 9.14 -40.54
N THR A 249 -11.09 8.48 -41.42
CA THR A 249 -10.62 7.11 -41.17
C THR A 249 -9.73 7.04 -39.93
N MET A 250 -8.85 8.03 -39.76
CA MET A 250 -7.98 8.15 -38.58
C MET A 250 -8.76 8.42 -37.30
N THR A 251 -9.81 9.26 -37.33
CA THR A 251 -10.65 9.49 -36.14
C THR A 251 -11.45 8.26 -35.76
N ILE A 252 -12.04 7.53 -36.72
CA ILE A 252 -12.75 6.28 -36.44
C ILE A 252 -11.81 5.26 -35.77
N TYR A 253 -10.60 5.09 -36.30
CA TYR A 253 -9.61 4.19 -35.69
C TYR A 253 -9.21 4.65 -34.28
N GLY A 254 -8.96 5.95 -34.10
CA GLY A 254 -8.62 6.53 -32.79
C GLY A 254 -9.73 6.34 -31.75
N ILE A 255 -11.01 6.50 -32.15
CA ILE A 255 -12.17 6.25 -31.30
C ILE A 255 -12.25 4.77 -30.93
N TYR A 256 -12.04 3.85 -31.88
CA TYR A 256 -12.03 2.42 -31.59
C TYR A 256 -10.97 2.02 -30.56
N GLU A 257 -9.73 2.49 -30.72
CA GLU A 257 -8.62 2.25 -29.78
C GLU A 257 -8.93 2.81 -28.38
N PHE A 258 -9.52 4.01 -28.34
CA PHE A 258 -9.96 4.66 -27.09
C PHE A 258 -11.06 3.87 -26.38
N LEU A 259 -12.09 3.43 -27.11
CA LEU A 259 -13.19 2.62 -26.56
C LEU A 259 -12.70 1.27 -26.04
N LYS A 260 -11.75 0.63 -26.75
CA LYS A 260 -11.12 -0.62 -26.30
C LYS A 260 -10.41 -0.44 -24.95
N LYS A 261 -9.67 0.65 -24.77
CA LYS A 261 -9.03 0.97 -23.48
C LYS A 261 -10.04 1.25 -22.38
N LEU A 262 -11.15 1.92 -22.67
CA LEU A 262 -12.21 2.16 -21.68
C LEU A 262 -12.87 0.87 -21.20
N LYS A 263 -13.01 -0.15 -22.06
CA LYS A 263 -13.58 -1.46 -21.67
C LYS A 263 -12.78 -2.12 -20.55
N ASN A 264 -11.46 -1.99 -20.56
CA ASN A 264 -10.58 -2.56 -19.52
C ASN A 264 -10.81 -1.94 -18.13
N ARG A 265 -11.48 -0.78 -18.03
CA ARG A 265 -11.81 -0.12 -16.75
C ARG A 265 -12.90 -0.85 -15.97
N LYS A 266 -13.68 -1.68 -16.66
CA LYS A 266 -14.81 -2.40 -16.07
C LYS A 266 -14.38 -3.60 -15.23
N TYR A 267 -13.13 -4.04 -15.36
CA TYR A 267 -12.59 -5.11 -14.54
C TYR A 267 -12.23 -4.64 -13.14
N SER A 268 -12.61 -5.43 -12.14
CA SER A 268 -12.19 -5.25 -10.76
C SER A 268 -12.01 -6.59 -10.06
N LEU A 269 -11.15 -6.62 -9.05
CA LEU A 269 -10.95 -7.75 -8.17
C LEU A 269 -11.63 -7.43 -6.85
N ASN A 270 -12.63 -8.21 -6.48
CA ASN A 270 -13.23 -8.17 -5.16
C ASN A 270 -12.62 -9.27 -4.31
N ILE A 271 -12.01 -8.87 -3.20
CA ILE A 271 -11.25 -9.74 -2.31
C ILE A 271 -12.00 -9.80 -1.00
N ASP A 272 -12.36 -11.01 -0.60
CA ASP A 272 -13.02 -11.29 0.67
C ASP A 272 -12.21 -12.28 1.50
N SER A 273 -12.74 -12.69 2.65
CA SER A 273 -12.08 -13.68 3.51
C SER A 273 -12.10 -15.10 2.95
N ARG A 274 -12.88 -15.37 1.91
CA ARG A 274 -13.07 -16.71 1.32
C ARG A 274 -12.20 -16.89 0.07
N GLY A 275 -11.89 -15.82 -0.64
CA GLY A 275 -11.12 -15.85 -1.87
C GLY A 275 -11.09 -14.53 -2.64
N ILE A 276 -10.86 -14.65 -3.94
CA ILE A 276 -10.74 -13.55 -4.89
C ILE A 276 -11.77 -13.77 -6.00
N THR A 277 -12.55 -12.74 -6.28
CA THR A 277 -13.56 -12.72 -7.35
C THR A 277 -13.16 -11.68 -8.39
N LEU A 278 -13.10 -12.08 -9.65
CA LEU A 278 -12.92 -11.19 -10.79
C LEU A 278 -14.30 -10.74 -11.28
N LEU A 279 -14.53 -9.44 -11.22
CA LEU A 279 -15.74 -8.77 -11.66
C LEU A 279 -15.53 -8.07 -13.00
N TYR A 280 -16.56 -8.03 -13.84
CA TYR A 280 -16.67 -7.12 -14.98
C TYR A 280 -17.99 -6.38 -14.89
N ASP A 281 -17.92 -5.05 -14.80
CA ASP A 281 -19.11 -4.21 -14.65
C ASP A 281 -19.99 -4.60 -13.44
N LYS A 282 -19.33 -5.04 -12.35
CA LYS A 282 -19.91 -5.58 -11.10
C LYS A 282 -20.47 -6.99 -11.17
N ASP A 283 -20.51 -7.61 -12.34
CA ASP A 283 -20.91 -9.00 -12.49
C ASP A 283 -19.72 -9.93 -12.26
N GLU A 284 -19.93 -11.02 -11.52
CA GLU A 284 -18.92 -12.04 -11.27
C GLU A 284 -18.62 -12.84 -12.54
N ILE A 285 -17.35 -12.86 -12.96
CA ILE A 285 -16.89 -13.67 -14.09
C ILE A 285 -16.23 -14.95 -13.61
N LYS A 286 -15.33 -14.82 -12.63
CA LYS A 286 -14.50 -15.93 -12.12
C LYS A 286 -14.26 -15.73 -10.64
N SER A 287 -14.17 -16.83 -9.90
CA SER A 287 -13.83 -16.81 -8.47
C SER A 287 -12.82 -17.90 -8.15
N ILE A 288 -11.92 -17.62 -7.22
CA ILE A 288 -10.92 -18.56 -6.72
C ILE A 288 -10.83 -18.44 -5.21
N LYS A 289 -10.85 -19.58 -4.51
CA LYS A 289 -10.65 -19.63 -3.05
C LYS A 289 -9.16 -19.58 -2.73
N PHE A 290 -8.78 -19.03 -1.57
CA PHE A 290 -7.36 -18.94 -1.17
C PHE A 290 -6.64 -20.29 -1.15
N GLU A 291 -7.33 -21.37 -0.76
CA GLU A 291 -6.79 -22.74 -0.76
C GLU A 291 -6.34 -23.21 -2.15
N LYS A 292 -6.94 -22.66 -3.21
CA LYS A 292 -6.62 -22.97 -4.60
C LYS A 292 -5.60 -21.99 -5.20
N ILE A 293 -5.12 -21.01 -4.45
CA ILE A 293 -4.08 -20.09 -4.93
C ILE A 293 -2.71 -20.68 -4.59
N ASN A 294 -1.87 -20.85 -5.61
CA ASN A 294 -0.48 -21.29 -5.42
C ASN A 294 0.40 -20.12 -4.95
N PHE A 295 0.43 -19.06 -5.75
CA PHE A 295 1.16 -17.85 -5.42
C PHE A 295 0.61 -16.65 -6.19
N ILE A 296 0.90 -15.47 -5.67
CA ILE A 296 0.57 -14.19 -6.30
C ILE A 296 1.87 -13.50 -6.67
N LYS A 297 1.95 -13.00 -7.89
CA LYS A 297 3.11 -12.29 -8.40
C LYS A 297 2.77 -10.80 -8.59
N PHE A 298 3.64 -9.93 -8.10
CA PHE A 298 3.61 -8.51 -8.42
C PHE A 298 4.81 -8.15 -9.29
N TYR A 299 4.58 -7.47 -10.41
CA TYR A 299 5.67 -7.06 -11.32
C TYR A 299 5.33 -5.79 -12.10
N ALA A 300 6.34 -5.22 -12.76
CA ALA A 300 6.21 -4.11 -13.70
C ALA A 300 6.35 -4.64 -15.13
N LYS A 301 5.44 -4.27 -16.04
CA LYS A 301 5.56 -4.62 -17.47
C LYS A 301 6.80 -3.93 -18.06
N LYS A 302 7.66 -4.74 -18.69
CA LYS A 302 8.87 -4.29 -19.37
C LYS A 302 8.52 -3.81 -20.78
N PHE A 303 8.92 -2.58 -21.12
CA PHE A 303 8.87 -2.05 -22.48
C PHE A 303 10.30 -1.91 -23.04
N LYS A 304 10.42 -1.83 -24.37
CA LYS A 304 11.72 -1.72 -25.08
C LYS A 304 12.62 -0.56 -24.60
N ARG A 305 12.10 0.43 -23.84
CA ARG A 305 12.82 1.59 -23.29
C ARG A 305 12.85 1.66 -21.75
N GLY A 306 12.40 0.63 -21.04
CA GLY A 306 12.43 0.59 -19.56
C GLY A 306 11.24 -0.14 -18.93
N GLU A 307 11.26 -0.28 -17.61
CA GLU A 307 10.13 -0.81 -16.82
C GLU A 307 9.09 0.29 -16.55
N ASN A 308 7.81 -0.05 -16.66
CA ASN A 308 6.74 0.86 -16.26
C ASN A 308 6.70 1.03 -14.73
N ASN A 309 6.17 2.16 -14.26
CA ASN A 309 5.94 2.37 -12.82
C ASN A 309 4.55 1.85 -12.39
N ILE A 310 3.94 0.95 -13.15
CA ILE A 310 2.58 0.48 -12.89
C ILE A 310 2.66 -0.95 -12.38
N PRO A 311 2.29 -1.20 -11.11
CA PRO A 311 2.27 -2.55 -10.57
C PRO A 311 1.18 -3.36 -11.26
N THR A 312 1.54 -4.57 -11.65
CA THR A 312 0.64 -5.58 -12.23
C THR A 312 0.56 -6.73 -11.24
N ILE A 313 -0.66 -7.16 -10.90
CA ILE A 313 -0.91 -8.36 -10.11
C ILE A 313 -1.23 -9.52 -11.06
N GLU A 314 -0.60 -10.66 -10.80
CA GLU A 314 -0.87 -11.91 -11.49
C GLU A 314 -1.11 -13.01 -10.45
N ILE A 315 -2.26 -13.67 -10.55
CA ILE A 315 -2.70 -14.69 -9.57
C ILE A 315 -2.62 -16.05 -10.24
N PHE A 316 -1.91 -16.99 -9.60
CA PHE A 316 -1.74 -18.36 -10.09
C PHE A 316 -2.54 -19.36 -9.25
N ASP A 317 -3.30 -20.22 -9.93
CA ASP A 317 -3.95 -21.38 -9.30
C ASP A 317 -2.90 -22.45 -8.90
N THR A 318 -3.29 -23.42 -8.08
CA THR A 318 -2.56 -24.66 -7.74
C THR A 318 -1.89 -25.31 -8.95
N GLU A 319 -2.56 -25.35 -10.09
CA GLU A 319 -2.05 -25.90 -11.36
C GLU A 319 -1.04 -24.99 -12.09
N LYS A 320 -0.67 -23.83 -11.51
CA LYS A 320 0.15 -22.77 -12.12
C LYS A 320 -0.49 -22.12 -13.35
N ASN A 321 -1.80 -22.29 -13.53
CA ASN A 321 -2.58 -21.55 -14.52
C ASN A 321 -2.83 -20.11 -14.05
N ILE A 322 -2.76 -19.15 -14.97
CA ILE A 322 -3.03 -17.74 -14.68
C ILE A 322 -4.55 -17.57 -14.48
N PHE A 323 -4.96 -17.28 -13.24
CA PHE A 323 -6.35 -16.96 -12.92
C PHE A 323 -6.74 -15.59 -13.48
N THR A 324 -5.88 -14.59 -13.24
CA THR A 324 -6.05 -13.23 -13.74
C THR A 324 -4.73 -12.48 -13.74
N GLU A 325 -4.62 -11.54 -14.67
CA GLU A 325 -3.57 -10.52 -14.71
C GLU A 325 -4.25 -9.16 -14.73
N LEU A 326 -3.87 -8.24 -13.84
CA LEU A 326 -4.50 -6.92 -13.73
C LEU A 326 -3.47 -5.84 -13.39
N ASP A 327 -3.47 -4.75 -14.15
CA ASP A 327 -2.75 -3.54 -13.79
C ASP A 327 -3.48 -2.87 -12.61
N ILE A 328 -2.77 -2.46 -11.57
CA ILE A 328 -3.34 -1.92 -10.34
C ILE A 328 -2.66 -0.61 -9.93
N LYS A 329 -3.32 0.18 -9.09
CA LYS A 329 -2.74 1.42 -8.55
C LYS A 329 -1.62 1.07 -7.57
N ILE A 330 -0.62 1.94 -7.45
CA ILE A 330 0.40 1.84 -6.37
C ILE A 330 -0.27 1.71 -4.99
N SER A 331 -1.33 2.46 -4.72
CA SER A 331 -2.03 2.40 -3.44
C SER A 331 -2.66 1.03 -3.19
N ASP A 332 -3.21 0.43 -4.25
CA ASP A 332 -3.92 -0.85 -4.17
C ASP A 332 -2.91 -2.01 -4.13
N TYR A 333 -1.75 -1.87 -4.80
CA TYR A 333 -0.62 -2.79 -4.68
C TYR A 333 -0.14 -2.94 -3.23
N VAL A 334 0.11 -1.83 -2.53
CA VAL A 334 0.59 -1.93 -1.14
C VAL A 334 -0.48 -2.53 -0.23
N LEU A 335 -1.75 -2.15 -0.45
CA LEU A 335 -2.89 -2.77 0.24
C LEU A 335 -2.91 -4.30 0.06
N LEU A 336 -2.80 -4.76 -1.18
CA LEU A 336 -2.85 -6.18 -1.52
C LEU A 336 -1.68 -6.94 -0.91
N LYS A 337 -0.48 -6.35 -0.91
CA LYS A 337 0.70 -6.96 -0.30
C LYS A 337 0.50 -7.25 1.19
N ILE A 338 0.04 -6.25 1.96
CA ILE A 338 -0.26 -6.41 3.39
C ILE A 338 -1.33 -7.47 3.61
N TYR A 339 -2.39 -7.43 2.78
CA TYR A 339 -3.49 -8.38 2.88
C TYR A 339 -2.99 -9.81 2.68
N PHE A 340 -2.30 -10.10 1.59
CA PHE A 340 -1.84 -11.47 1.30
C PHE A 340 -0.78 -11.97 2.28
N GLU A 341 0.11 -11.09 2.78
CA GLU A 341 1.05 -11.42 3.86
C GLU A 341 0.31 -11.84 5.14
N LYS A 342 -0.77 -11.14 5.52
CA LYS A 342 -1.59 -11.48 6.71
C LYS A 342 -2.27 -12.85 6.59
N TYR A 343 -2.73 -13.21 5.38
CA TYR A 343 -3.36 -14.51 5.11
C TYR A 343 -2.36 -15.62 4.74
N LYS A 344 -1.04 -15.38 4.90
CA LYS A 344 0.04 -16.34 4.60
C LYS A 344 0.00 -16.89 3.16
N VAL A 345 -0.51 -16.12 2.21
CA VAL A 345 -0.46 -16.48 0.79
C VAL A 345 0.97 -16.24 0.28
N LEU A 346 1.50 -17.13 -0.56
CA LEU A 346 2.84 -16.97 -1.12
C LEU A 346 2.86 -15.77 -2.09
N VAL A 347 3.57 -14.71 -1.74
CA VAL A 347 3.72 -13.51 -2.59
C VAL A 347 5.13 -13.46 -3.18
N LYS A 348 5.23 -13.41 -4.51
CA LYS A 348 6.45 -13.12 -5.26
C LYS A 348 6.44 -11.67 -5.70
N ASP A 349 7.17 -10.84 -4.98
CA ASP A 349 7.28 -9.41 -5.27
C ASP A 349 8.50 -9.13 -6.15
N GLU A 350 8.27 -9.02 -7.46
CA GLU A 350 9.26 -8.59 -8.44
C GLU A 350 9.13 -7.10 -8.79
N PHE A 351 8.16 -6.39 -8.20
CA PHE A 351 7.96 -4.96 -8.39
C PHE A 351 8.98 -4.18 -7.55
N LYS A 352 10.24 -4.18 -8.01
CA LYS A 352 11.36 -3.47 -7.39
C LYS A 352 11.28 -1.97 -7.67
N LYS A 353 10.32 -1.30 -7.04
CA LYS A 353 10.29 0.17 -6.91
C LYS A 353 9.60 0.57 -5.62
N ILE A 354 10.26 0.30 -4.51
CA ILE A 354 10.14 1.08 -3.26
C ILE A 354 11.55 1.32 -2.73
#